data_AF-A0A5K0Y636-F1
#
_entry.id   AF-A0A5K0Y636-F1
#
_cell.length_a   1.000
_cell.length_b   1.000
_cell.length_c   1.000
_cell.angle_alpha   90.00
_cell.angle_beta   90.00
_cell.angle_gamma   90.00
#
_symmetry.space_group_name_H-M   'P 1'
#
loop_
_entity.id
_entity.type
_entity.pdbx_description
1 polymer ?
#
loop_
_entity_poly.entity_id
_entity_poly.type
_entity_poly.pdbx_seq_one_letter_code
_entity_poly.pdbx_strand_id
1 'polypeptide(L)' 'VFLDVVESVNILVNSNGQIIRSDVVGALKMRTYL' A
#
# COMPACT_ATOMS: atom_id res chain seq x y z
N VAL A 1 5.86 -20.21 10.46
CA VAL A 1 4.99 -19.32 9.64
C VAL A 1 5.50 -17.89 9.78
N PHE A 2 5.56 -17.15 8.67
CA PHE A 2 5.92 -15.73 8.57
C PHE A 2 4.88 -15.00 7.71
N LEU A 3 4.58 -13.76 8.08
CA LEU A 3 3.59 -12.92 7.41
C LEU A 3 4.19 -11.53 7.17
N ASP A 4 4.27 -11.13 5.91
CA ASP A 4 4.66 -9.77 5.52
C ASP A 4 3.42 -9.03 5.02
N VAL A 5 3.16 -7.85 5.57
CA VAL A 5 2.15 -6.92 5.06
C VAL A 5 2.87 -5.89 4.18
N VAL A 6 2.46 -5.80 2.93
CA VAL A 6 3.00 -4.81 1.98
C VAL A 6 1.87 -3.90 1.55
N GLU A 7 1.99 -2.61 1.85
CA GLU A 7 1.03 -1.59 1.46
C GLU A 7 1.68 -0.60 0.50
N SER A 8 0.96 -0.30 -0.59
CA SER A 8 1.34 0.73 -1.55
C SER A 8 0.31 1.86 -1.48
N VAL A 9 0.79 3.07 -1.24
CA VAL A 9 -0.05 4.28 -1.17
C VAL A 9 0.11 5.04 -2.49
N ASN A 10 -0.99 5.23 -3.20
CA ASN A 10 -1.05 6.01 -4.42
C ASN A 10 -1.64 7.37 -4.09
N ILE A 11 -0.84 8.44 -4.21
CA ILE A 11 -1.29 9.81 -3.96
C ILE A 11 -1.09 10.65 -5.22
N LEU A 12 -2.15 11.33 -5.65
CA LEU A 12 -2.09 12.32 -6.72
C LEU A 12 -2.39 13.70 -6.14
N VAL A 13 -1.45 14.62 -6.31
CA VAL A 13 -1.53 16.01 -5.80
C VAL A 13 -1.48 16.97 -6.98
N ASN A 14 -2.30 18.01 -6.96
CA ASN A 14 -2.26 19.07 -7.97
C ASN A 14 -1.19 20.13 -7.68
N SER A 15 -1.00 21.07 -8.60
CA SER A 15 -0.04 22.18 -8.43
C SER A 15 -0.35 23.11 -7.25
N ASN A 16 -1.60 23.12 -6.77
CA ASN A 16 -2.03 23.90 -5.61
C ASN A 16 -1.81 23.13 -4.28
N GLY A 17 -1.23 21.93 -4.33
CA GLY A 17 -0.98 21.10 -3.14
C GLY A 17 -2.20 20.33 -2.63
N GLN A 18 -3.31 20.30 -3.37
CA GLN A 18 -4.51 19.56 -2.99
C GLN A 18 -4.44 18.11 -3.47
N ILE A 19 -4.88 17.19 -2.61
CA ILE A 19 -4.97 15.77 -2.93
C ILE A 19 -6.20 15.54 -3.82
N ILE A 20 -5.98 15.08 -5.04
CA ILE A 20 -7.04 14.71 -5.98
C ILE A 20 -7.43 13.25 -5.80
N ARG A 21 -6.46 12.39 -5.45
CA ARG A 21 -6.68 10.96 -5.28
C ARG A 21 -5.74 10.38 -4.23
N SER A 22 -6.27 9.48 -3.41
CA SER A 22 -5.52 8.79 -2.37
C SER A 22 -6.12 7.40 -2.18
N ASP A 23 -5.44 6.39 -2.68
CA ASP A 23 -5.86 5.00 -2.53
C ASP A 23 -4.73 4.16 -1.93
N VAL A 24 -5.08 3.18 -1.11
CA VAL A 24 -4.13 2.22 -0.54
C VAL A 24 -4.41 0.84 -1.12
N VAL A 25 -3.37 0.18 -1.62
CA VAL A 25 -3.43 -1.21 -2.09
C VAL A 25 -2.54 -2.05 -1.19
N GLY A 26 -3.14 -2.96 -0.44
CA GLY A 26 -2.46 -3.88 0.47
C GLY A 26 -2.35 -5.29 -0.12
N ALA A 27 -1.26 -5.98 0.21
CA ALA A 27 -1.07 -7.40 -0.04
C ALA A 27 -0.46 -8.08 1.19
N LEU A 28 -0.98 -9.26 1.53
CA LEU A 28 -0.43 -10.13 2.55
C LEU A 28 0.39 -11.22 1.88
N LYS A 29 1.68 -11.32 2.25
CA LYS A 29 2.56 -12.40 1.80
C LYS A 29 2.80 -13.34 2.96
N MET A 30 2.36 -14.59 2.81
CA MET A 30 2.57 -15.63 3.81
C MET A 30 3.64 -16.61 3.34
N ARG A 31 4.54 -16.98 4.24
CA ARG A 31 5.48 -18.10 4.05
C ARG A 31 5.37 -19.04 5.24
N THR A 32 5.16 -20.33 5.00
CA THR A 32 5.20 -21.34 6.05
C THR A 32 6.25 -22.39 5.74
N TYR A 33 6.93 -22.85 6.77
CA TYR A 33 7.88 -23.96 6.73
C TYR A 33 7.46 -24.92 7.84
N LEU A 34 7.41 -26.21 7.52
CA LEU A 34 7.05 -27.31 8.42
C LEU A 34 8.30 -27.85 9.13
#